data_AF-T1A2Z4-F1
#
_entry.id   AF-T1A2Z4-F1
#
_cell.length_a   1.000
_cell.length_b   1.000
_cell.length_c   1.000
_cell.angle_alpha   90.00
_cell.angle_beta   90.00
_cell.angle_gamma   90.00
#
_symmetry.space_group_name_H-M   'P 1'
#
loop_
_entity.id
_entity.type
_entity.pdbx_description
1 polymer ?
#
loop_
_entity_poly.entity_id
_entity_poly.type
_entity_poly.pdbx_seq_one_letter_code
_entity_poly.pdbx_strand_id
1 'polypeptide(L)'
;AAAKSGYQSVAYVQALEEGGAGLEATSLILGGKMLARVALRTPSVLQVLSGMGDAARGRGGGVLREVVEFSASPAGRVSFEGFELPEVSDVDITKAQVLVSVGRGIGDRDNIGLAEELAEALGGVLSSSRPIVDAGWLPKARQVGKSGNRVKPKVYLALGISGAPE
;
A
#
# COMPACT_ATOMS: atom_id res chain seq x y z
N ALA A 1 3.37 -18.88 8.03
CA ALA A 1 3.95 -18.99 9.38
C ALA A 1 2.89 -19.41 10.40
N ALA A 2 1.88 -18.58 10.68
CA ALA A 2 0.85 -18.86 11.69
C ALA A 2 0.17 -20.23 11.57
N ALA A 3 -0.20 -20.64 10.35
CA ALA A 3 -0.81 -21.96 10.11
C ALA A 3 0.09 -23.15 10.52
N LYS A 4 1.42 -23.02 10.38
CA LYS A 4 2.36 -24.07 10.79
C LYS A 4 2.65 -24.06 12.29
N SER A 5 2.56 -22.90 12.94
CA SER A 5 2.86 -22.76 14.38
C SER A 5 1.63 -22.90 15.28
N GLY A 6 0.41 -22.85 14.72
CA GLY A 6 -0.84 -22.81 15.50
C GLY A 6 -1.08 -21.48 16.23
N TYR A 7 -0.23 -20.47 15.99
CA TYR A 7 -0.34 -19.18 16.67
C TYR A 7 -1.51 -18.36 16.12
N GLN A 8 -2.15 -17.58 17.00
CA GLN A 8 -3.16 -16.62 16.59
C GLN A 8 -2.56 -15.68 15.54
N SER A 9 -3.29 -15.44 14.45
CA SER A 9 -2.91 -14.49 13.41
C SER A 9 -3.93 -13.38 13.33
N VAL A 10 -3.48 -12.12 13.34
CA VAL A 10 -4.33 -10.95 13.11
C VAL A 10 -3.73 -10.13 11.96
N ALA A 11 -4.53 -9.83 10.95
CA ALA A 11 -4.11 -9.09 9.76
C ALA A 11 -4.66 -7.66 9.77
N TYR A 12 -4.10 -6.79 8.91
CA TYR A 12 -4.51 -5.38 8.78
C TYR A 12 -4.54 -4.63 10.11
N VAL A 13 -3.56 -4.91 10.98
CA VAL A 13 -3.45 -4.28 12.30
C VAL A 13 -2.98 -2.84 12.12
N GLN A 14 -3.76 -1.89 12.64
CA GLN A 14 -3.47 -0.45 12.56
C GLN A 14 -3.14 0.18 13.92
N ALA A 15 -3.35 -0.54 15.01
CA ALA A 15 -2.96 -0.10 16.35
C ALA A 15 -2.80 -1.31 17.27
N LEU A 16 -1.92 -1.15 18.26
CA LEU A 16 -1.73 -2.07 19.38
C LEU A 16 -1.84 -1.27 20.67
N GLU A 17 -2.68 -1.74 21.58
CA GLU A 17 -2.95 -1.08 22.85
C GLU A 17 -2.86 -2.11 23.98
N GLU A 18 -2.43 -1.65 25.17
CA GLU A 18 -2.45 -2.45 26.37
C GLU A 18 -3.75 -2.16 27.13
N GLY A 19 -4.62 -3.16 27.23
CA GLY A 19 -5.89 -3.08 27.95
C GLY A 19 -5.80 -3.77 29.32
N GLY A 20 -6.85 -3.62 30.13
CA GLY A 20 -6.90 -4.16 31.50
C GLY A 20 -6.79 -5.69 31.63
N ALA A 21 -6.85 -6.44 30.53
CA ALA A 21 -6.70 -7.90 30.47
C ALA A 21 -5.56 -8.39 29.57
N GLY A 22 -4.71 -7.49 29.05
CA GLY A 22 -3.59 -7.83 28.16
C GLY A 22 -3.53 -6.97 26.89
N LEU A 23 -2.76 -7.43 25.90
CA LEU A 23 -2.59 -6.75 24.61
C LEU A 23 -3.81 -6.91 23.70
N GLU A 24 -4.22 -5.83 23.06
CA GLU A 24 -5.31 -5.78 22.09
C GLU A 24 -4.81 -5.18 20.77
N ALA A 25 -5.24 -5.77 19.66
CA ALA A 25 -5.01 -5.25 18.32
C ALA A 25 -6.29 -4.65 17.74
N THR A 26 -6.18 -3.48 17.12
CA THR A 26 -7.24 -2.93 16.27
C THR A 26 -6.94 -3.27 14.81
N SER A 27 -7.85 -3.99 14.16
CA SER A 27 -7.75 -4.45 12.77
C SER A 27 -8.83 -3.80 11.89
N LEU A 28 -8.46 -3.47 10.65
CA LEU A 28 -9.40 -3.03 9.63
C LEU A 28 -10.11 -4.24 8.98
N ILE A 29 -11.44 -4.23 9.02
CA ILE A 29 -12.26 -5.23 8.31
C ILE A 29 -13.25 -4.54 7.36
N LEU A 30 -13.81 -5.32 6.42
CA LEU A 30 -14.74 -4.83 5.39
C LEU A 30 -14.22 -3.62 4.60
N GLY A 31 -12.94 -3.67 4.20
CA GLY A 31 -12.30 -2.58 3.44
C GLY A 31 -12.09 -1.31 4.27
N GLY A 32 -11.96 -1.44 5.59
CA GLY A 32 -11.77 -0.31 6.52
C GLY A 32 -13.06 0.34 7.01
N LYS A 33 -14.24 -0.18 6.62
CA LYS A 33 -15.53 0.32 7.09
C LYS A 33 -15.83 -0.03 8.55
N MET A 34 -15.16 -1.04 9.08
CA MET A 34 -15.34 -1.50 10.45
C MET A 34 -13.99 -1.76 11.11
N LEU A 35 -13.93 -1.43 12.40
CA LEU A 35 -12.79 -1.71 13.26
C LEU A 35 -13.11 -2.92 14.14
N ALA A 36 -12.24 -3.91 14.10
CA ALA A 36 -12.31 -5.06 15.00
C ALA A 36 -11.24 -4.92 16.08
N ARG A 37 -11.67 -4.97 17.34
CA ARG A 37 -10.80 -5.07 18.51
C ARG A 37 -10.60 -6.54 18.84
N VAL A 38 -9.35 -6.98 18.88
CA VAL A 38 -8.99 -8.39 19.02
C VAL A 38 -8.00 -8.56 20.16
N ALA A 39 -8.45 -9.19 21.24
CA ALA A 39 -7.57 -9.60 22.33
C ALA A 39 -6.52 -10.59 21.81
N LEU A 40 -5.24 -10.34 22.15
CA LEU A 40 -4.11 -11.14 21.68
C LEU A 40 -3.73 -12.22 22.70
N ARG A 41 -3.44 -13.41 22.18
CA ARG A 41 -2.83 -14.53 22.91
C ARG A 41 -1.38 -14.65 22.47
N THR A 42 -0.45 -14.52 23.40
CA THR A 42 0.98 -14.65 23.11
C THR A 42 1.43 -16.12 23.19
N PRO A 43 2.22 -16.63 22.22
CA PRO A 43 2.71 -15.91 21.04
C PRO A 43 1.65 -15.75 19.93
N SER A 44 1.67 -14.61 19.25
CA SER A 44 0.80 -14.27 18.12
C SER A 44 1.59 -13.74 16.93
N VAL A 45 1.06 -13.91 15.72
CA VAL A 45 1.60 -13.34 14.49
C VAL A 45 0.71 -12.17 14.06
N LEU A 46 1.31 -10.98 13.93
CA LEU A 46 0.58 -9.78 13.53
C LEU A 46 1.07 -9.30 12.17
N GLN A 47 0.14 -8.99 11.27
CA GLN A 47 0.44 -8.32 10.00
C GLN A 47 -0.01 -6.86 10.14
N VAL A 48 0.97 -6.00 10.38
CA VAL A 48 0.75 -4.57 10.66
C VAL A 48 0.72 -3.76 9.38
N LEU A 49 -0.10 -2.71 9.35
CA LEU A 49 -0.11 -1.75 8.26
C LEU A 49 1.18 -0.93 8.25
N SER A 50 1.67 -0.61 7.05
CA SER A 50 2.80 0.31 6.90
C SER A 50 2.44 1.67 7.49
N GLY A 51 3.30 2.22 8.34
CA GLY A 51 3.05 3.50 9.02
C GLY A 51 2.21 3.40 10.30
N MET A 52 1.94 2.19 10.82
CA MET A 52 1.24 1.99 12.10
C MET A 52 1.91 2.71 13.28
N GLY A 53 3.23 2.88 13.24
CA GLY A 53 3.98 3.55 14.29
C GLY A 53 5.16 4.35 13.73
N ASP A 54 5.64 5.27 14.55
CA ASP A 54 6.82 6.06 14.22
C ASP A 54 8.08 5.19 14.21
N ALA A 55 8.98 5.47 13.27
CA ALA A 55 10.31 4.90 13.31
C ALA A 55 10.98 5.31 14.63
N ALA A 56 11.46 4.34 15.40
CA ALA A 56 12.19 4.62 16.63
C ALA A 56 13.37 5.55 16.31
N ARG A 57 13.43 6.72 16.95
CA ARG A 57 14.64 7.57 16.90
C ARG A 57 15.77 6.73 17.47
N GLY A 58 16.77 6.42 16.63
CA GLY A 58 17.78 5.43 16.91
C GLY A 58 18.33 5.56 18.33
N ARG A 59 18.05 4.57 19.18
CA ARG A 59 18.73 4.43 20.46
C ARG A 59 19.98 3.60 20.19
N GLY A 60 21.13 4.28 20.16
CA GLY A 60 22.44 3.63 20.22
C GLY A 60 22.59 2.97 21.58
N GLY A 61 22.22 1.70 21.68
CA GLY A 61 22.44 0.85 22.84
C GLY A 61 22.67 -0.56 22.33
N GLY A 62 23.72 -1.21 22.81
CA GLY A 62 24.28 -2.46 22.27
C GLY A 62 23.21 -3.48 21.88
N VAL A 63 23.04 -3.67 20.58
CA VAL A 63 22.19 -4.74 20.05
C VAL A 63 22.90 -6.05 20.36
N LEU A 64 22.32 -6.89 21.21
CA LEU A 64 22.70 -8.30 21.28
C LEU A 64 22.39 -8.90 19.91
N ARG A 65 23.42 -9.08 19.09
CA ARG A 65 23.33 -9.74 17.80
C ARG A 65 23.47 -11.23 18.03
N GLU A 66 22.34 -11.92 18.09
CA GLU A 66 22.33 -13.37 17.96
C GLU A 66 22.28 -13.71 16.47
N VAL A 67 23.35 -14.32 15.96
CA VAL A 67 23.36 -14.86 14.60
C VAL A 67 22.81 -16.28 14.69
N VAL A 68 21.59 -16.47 14.20
CA VAL A 68 20.99 -17.80 14.07
C VAL A 68 21.30 -18.31 12.67
N GLU A 69 22.15 -19.35 12.58
CA GLU A 69 22.33 -20.06 11.31
C GLU A 69 21.06 -20.86 11.00
N PHE A 70 20.48 -20.59 9.84
CA PHE A 70 19.30 -21.29 9.34
C PHE A 70 19.57 -21.76 7.91
N SER A 71 19.46 -23.07 7.70
CA SER A 71 19.44 -23.63 6.34
C SER A 71 18.00 -23.72 5.87
N ALA A 72 17.62 -22.86 4.92
CA ALA A 72 16.37 -23.04 4.19
C ALA A 72 16.44 -24.37 3.41
N SER A 73 15.45 -25.24 3.54
CA SER A 73 15.38 -26.43 2.68
C SER A 73 15.18 -25.98 1.23
N PRO A 74 15.96 -26.47 0.23
CA PRO A 74 15.95 -25.94 -1.13
C PRO A 74 14.66 -26.19 -1.93
N ALA A 75 13.68 -26.91 -1.39
CA ALA A 75 12.48 -27.30 -2.13
C ALA A 75 11.39 -26.21 -2.12
N GLY A 76 11.75 -25.00 -2.53
CA GLY A 76 10.75 -24.03 -2.96
C GLY A 76 10.15 -24.48 -4.29
N ARG A 77 8.82 -24.52 -4.42
CA ARG A 77 8.15 -24.67 -5.73
C ARG A 77 8.28 -23.42 -6.61
N VAL A 78 9.11 -22.46 -6.20
CA VAL A 78 9.23 -21.12 -6.79
C VAL A 78 10.71 -20.84 -6.97
N SER A 79 11.12 -20.59 -8.21
CA SER A 79 12.42 -20.01 -8.57
C SER A 79 12.28 -18.50 -8.74
N PHE A 80 13.31 -17.75 -8.37
CA PHE A 80 13.42 -16.34 -8.69
C PHE A 80 14.07 -16.21 -10.07
N GLU A 81 13.32 -15.72 -11.05
CA GLU A 81 13.81 -15.59 -12.43
C GLU A 81 14.46 -14.22 -12.71
N GLY A 82 14.04 -13.17 -12.00
CA GLY A 82 14.55 -11.82 -12.21
C GLY A 82 13.55 -10.73 -11.85
N PHE A 83 13.91 -9.47 -12.12
CA PHE A 83 13.03 -8.32 -11.99
C PHE A 83 12.62 -7.81 -13.38
N GLU A 84 11.33 -7.57 -13.57
CA GLU A 84 10.82 -6.77 -14.69
C GLU A 84 10.62 -5.33 -14.21
N LEU A 85 11.34 -4.39 -14.81
CA LEU A 85 11.21 -2.97 -14.49
C LEU A 85 10.08 -2.36 -15.35
N PRO A 86 9.29 -1.43 -14.79
CA PRO A 86 8.28 -0.73 -15.56
C PRO A 86 8.91 0.10 -16.67
N GLU A 87 8.19 0.22 -17.80
CA GLU A 87 8.61 1.06 -18.92
C GLU A 87 8.79 2.52 -18.49
N VAL A 88 9.82 3.17 -19.04
CA VAL A 88 10.06 4.60 -18.86
C VAL A 88 8.93 5.34 -19.56
N SER A 89 8.14 6.08 -18.79
CA SER A 89 7.13 6.97 -19.35
C SER A 89 7.70 8.35 -19.60
N ASP A 90 7.22 8.99 -20.66
CA ASP A 90 7.55 10.37 -21.01
C ASP A 90 7.14 11.39 -19.92
N VAL A 91 6.30 10.97 -18.98
CA VAL A 91 5.76 11.85 -17.93
C VAL A 91 5.98 11.28 -16.54
N ASP A 92 6.82 11.97 -15.76
CA ASP A 92 7.11 11.65 -14.37
C ASP A 92 6.10 12.31 -13.42
N ILE A 93 5.04 11.58 -13.07
CA ILE A 93 4.00 12.05 -12.15
C ILE A 93 4.49 12.29 -10.72
N THR A 94 5.67 11.78 -10.34
CA THR A 94 6.22 11.96 -8.98
C THR A 94 6.70 13.38 -8.71
N LYS A 95 7.02 14.11 -9.78
CA LYS A 95 7.49 15.50 -9.72
C LYS A 95 6.39 16.54 -9.97
N ALA A 96 5.18 16.09 -10.31
CA ALA A 96 4.07 16.99 -10.62
C ALA A 96 3.63 17.81 -9.40
N GLN A 97 3.38 19.11 -9.62
CA GLN A 97 2.86 20.01 -8.58
C GLN A 97 1.34 19.87 -8.40
N VAL A 98 0.63 19.57 -9.48
CA VAL A 98 -0.82 19.34 -9.52
C VAL A 98 -1.05 18.00 -10.21
N LEU A 99 -1.82 17.13 -9.56
CA LEU A 99 -2.27 15.86 -10.14
C LEU A 99 -3.79 15.85 -10.23
N VAL A 100 -4.29 15.54 -11.42
CA VAL A 100 -5.69 15.17 -11.64
C VAL A 100 -5.70 13.66 -11.77
N SER A 101 -6.30 12.97 -10.81
CA SER A 101 -6.24 11.51 -10.73
C SER A 101 -7.61 10.89 -10.90
N VAL A 102 -7.73 10.01 -11.90
CA VAL A 102 -9.00 9.37 -12.25
C VAL A 102 -9.08 7.94 -11.71
N GLY A 103 -10.28 7.58 -11.27
CA GLY A 103 -10.61 6.22 -10.89
C GLY A 103 -11.79 5.66 -11.64
N ARG A 104 -12.19 4.43 -11.29
CA ARG A 104 -13.26 3.70 -11.96
C ARG A 104 -14.57 4.48 -12.09
N GLY A 105 -14.82 5.47 -11.22
CA GLY A 105 -15.97 6.35 -11.32
C GLY A 105 -15.99 7.26 -12.56
N ILE A 106 -14.92 7.31 -13.37
CA ILE A 106 -14.90 8.03 -14.66
C ILE A 106 -15.84 7.41 -15.71
N GLY A 107 -16.32 6.18 -15.47
CA GLY A 107 -17.19 5.48 -16.40
C GLY A 107 -16.38 4.88 -17.53
N ASP A 108 -16.44 5.47 -18.72
CA ASP A 108 -15.88 4.93 -19.95
C ASP A 108 -14.51 5.52 -20.31
N ARG A 109 -13.76 4.81 -21.18
CA ARG A 109 -12.44 5.24 -21.66
C ARG A 109 -12.48 6.60 -22.36
N ASP A 110 -13.55 6.92 -23.07
CA ASP A 110 -13.68 8.16 -23.83
C ASP A 110 -13.70 9.40 -22.91
N ASN A 111 -14.07 9.23 -21.63
CA ASN A 111 -14.04 10.30 -20.63
C ASN A 111 -12.63 10.63 -20.14
N ILE A 112 -11.61 9.82 -20.47
CA ILE A 112 -10.21 10.11 -20.10
C ILE A 112 -9.74 11.44 -20.71
N GLY A 113 -10.19 11.76 -21.93
CA GLY A 113 -9.85 13.03 -22.59
C GLY A 113 -10.31 14.25 -21.79
N LEU A 114 -11.50 14.19 -21.19
CA LEU A 114 -12.01 15.27 -20.33
C LEU A 114 -11.14 15.49 -19.09
N ALA A 115 -10.61 14.42 -18.51
CA ALA A 115 -9.70 14.52 -17.37
C ALA A 115 -8.31 15.04 -17.78
N GLU A 116 -7.87 14.74 -19.00
CA GLU A 116 -6.63 15.27 -19.57
C GLU A 116 -6.75 16.77 -19.83
N GLU A 117 -7.82 17.23 -20.47
CA GLU A 117 -8.11 18.66 -20.68
C GLU A 117 -8.16 19.43 -19.35
N LEU A 118 -8.76 18.84 -18.31
CA LEU A 118 -8.77 19.43 -16.98
C LEU A 118 -7.36 19.50 -16.37
N ALA A 119 -6.55 18.46 -16.54
CA ALA A 119 -5.18 18.47 -16.07
C ALA A 119 -4.37 19.58 -16.74
N GLU A 120 -4.49 19.72 -18.06
CA GLU A 120 -3.84 20.78 -18.84
C GLU A 120 -4.28 22.18 -18.40
N ALA A 121 -5.59 22.40 -18.24
CA ALA A 121 -6.14 23.67 -17.79
C ALA A 121 -5.64 24.10 -16.40
N LEU A 122 -5.31 23.13 -15.54
CA LEU A 122 -4.75 23.36 -14.21
C LEU A 122 -3.20 23.42 -14.19
N GLY A 123 -2.54 23.27 -15.35
CA GLY A 123 -1.09 23.14 -15.44
C GLY A 123 -0.55 21.91 -14.68
N GLY A 124 -1.39 20.88 -14.58
CA GLY A 124 -1.12 19.64 -13.87
C GLY A 124 -0.87 18.47 -14.80
N VAL A 125 -0.84 17.28 -14.20
CA VAL A 125 -0.59 16.04 -14.90
C VAL A 125 -1.68 15.03 -14.57
N LEU A 126 -2.19 14.35 -15.60
CA LEU A 126 -3.14 13.26 -15.44
C LEU A 126 -2.47 12.04 -14.78
N SER A 127 -3.08 11.49 -13.75
CA SER A 127 -2.72 10.22 -13.13
C SER A 127 -3.95 9.34 -12.95
N SER A 128 -3.78 8.12 -12.45
CA SER A 128 -4.92 7.22 -12.24
C SER A 128 -4.75 6.26 -11.08
N SER A 129 -5.88 5.69 -10.66
CA SER A 129 -5.93 4.52 -9.79
C SER A 129 -5.75 3.21 -10.57
N ARG A 130 -5.42 2.13 -9.86
CA ARG A 130 -5.17 0.80 -10.44
C ARG A 130 -6.25 0.31 -11.44
N PRO A 131 -7.57 0.42 -11.18
CA PRO A 131 -8.58 -0.07 -12.12
C PRO A 131 -8.47 0.51 -13.54
N ILE A 132 -7.99 1.74 -13.69
CA ILE A 132 -7.83 2.40 -15.00
C ILE A 132 -6.64 1.81 -15.77
N VAL A 133 -5.57 1.45 -15.05
CA VAL A 133 -4.40 0.78 -15.62
C VAL A 133 -4.70 -0.68 -15.94
N ASP A 134 -5.37 -1.39 -15.02
CA ASP A 134 -5.78 -2.77 -15.22
C ASP A 134 -6.74 -2.90 -16.43
N ALA A 135 -7.52 -1.85 -16.74
CA ALA A 135 -8.35 -1.74 -17.93
C ALA A 135 -7.57 -1.33 -19.21
N GLY A 136 -6.29 -1.01 -19.10
CA GLY A 136 -5.43 -0.59 -20.22
C GLY A 136 -5.70 0.81 -20.75
N TRP A 137 -6.38 1.68 -19.99
CA TRP A 137 -6.75 3.02 -20.45
C TRP A 137 -5.62 4.04 -20.28
N LEU A 138 -4.79 3.84 -19.26
CA LEU A 138 -3.57 4.62 -19.02
C LEU A 138 -2.42 3.69 -18.68
N PRO A 139 -1.17 4.06 -18.98
CA PRO A 139 -0.01 3.22 -18.72
C PRO A 139 0.28 3.12 -17.22
N LYS A 140 0.97 2.04 -16.81
CA LYS A 140 1.32 1.77 -15.41
C LYS A 140 2.08 2.92 -14.74
N ALA A 141 2.88 3.66 -15.50
CA ALA A 141 3.60 4.82 -15.02
C ALA A 141 2.69 5.97 -14.52
N ARG A 142 1.42 6.02 -14.95
CA ARG A 142 0.42 6.99 -14.44
C ARG A 142 -0.28 6.51 -13.18
N GLN A 143 -0.05 5.27 -12.72
CA GLN A 143 -0.71 4.73 -11.54
C GLN A 143 -0.18 5.36 -10.25
N VAL A 144 -1.09 5.78 -9.38
CA VAL A 144 -0.82 6.19 -7.99
C VAL A 144 -1.31 5.11 -7.02
N GLY A 145 -0.53 4.83 -5.97
CA GLY A 145 -0.89 3.89 -4.91
C GLY A 145 0.29 3.01 -4.47
N LYS A 146 0.03 2.05 -3.57
CA LYS A 146 1.01 1.12 -3.00
C LYS A 146 1.73 0.29 -4.06
N SER A 147 1.02 -0.10 -5.12
CA SER A 147 1.53 -0.88 -6.26
C SER A 147 1.91 -0.03 -7.48
N GLY A 148 1.87 1.30 -7.34
CA GLY A 148 2.22 2.27 -8.36
C GLY A 148 3.21 3.29 -7.80
N ASN A 149 3.09 4.53 -8.26
CA ASN A 149 3.93 5.63 -7.80
C ASN A 149 3.42 6.21 -6.47
N ARG A 150 4.35 6.52 -5.58
CA ARG A 150 4.11 7.41 -4.44
C ARG A 150 4.36 8.84 -4.88
N VAL A 151 3.36 9.69 -4.71
CA VAL A 151 3.38 11.08 -5.16
C VAL A 151 3.13 12.02 -3.98
N LYS A 152 3.66 13.23 -4.06
CA LYS A 152 3.44 14.29 -3.06
C LYS A 152 3.24 15.64 -3.74
N PRO A 153 2.19 15.79 -4.57
CA PRO A 153 1.90 17.06 -5.22
C PRO A 153 1.41 18.09 -4.19
N LYS A 154 1.37 19.37 -4.58
CA LYS A 154 0.71 20.42 -3.80
C LYS A 154 -0.81 20.28 -3.86
N VAL A 155 -1.34 19.83 -5.00
CA VAL A 155 -2.76 19.60 -5.23
C VAL A 155 -2.96 18.22 -5.82
N TYR A 156 -3.86 17.42 -5.23
CA TYR A 156 -4.28 16.12 -5.74
C TYR A 156 -5.80 16.09 -5.86
N LEU A 157 -6.30 16.07 -7.10
CA LEU A 157 -7.74 16.03 -7.39
C LEU A 157 -8.14 14.58 -7.69
N ALA A 158 -8.87 13.96 -6.76
CA ALA A 158 -9.33 12.59 -6.90
C ALA A 158 -10.72 12.53 -7.53
N LEU A 159 -10.81 12.06 -8.79
CA LEU A 159 -12.06 11.97 -9.55
C LEU A 159 -12.51 10.52 -9.65
N GLY A 160 -13.61 10.18 -8.97
CA GLY A 160 -14.16 8.82 -9.03
C GLY A 160 -13.25 7.73 -8.41
N ILE A 161 -12.41 8.12 -7.44
CA ILE A 161 -11.53 7.22 -6.67
C ILE A 161 -12.15 6.97 -5.30
N SER A 162 -12.31 5.70 -4.90
CA SER A 162 -12.99 5.32 -3.65
C SER A 162 -12.13 5.46 -2.38
N GLY A 163 -10.83 5.74 -2.52
CA GLY A 163 -9.91 5.87 -1.38
C GLY A 163 -9.64 4.54 -0.66
N ALA A 164 -9.59 3.42 -1.39
CA ALA A 164 -9.15 2.16 -0.80
C ALA A 164 -7.71 2.31 -0.25
N PRO A 165 -7.31 1.57 0.80
CA PRO A 165 -5.98 1.68 1.43
C PRO A 165 -4.79 1.25 0.53
N GLU A 166 -5.04 1.04 -0.77
CA GLU A 166 -4.14 0.40 -1.73
C GLU A 166 -3.55 1.35 -2.76
#